data_AF-A0A7J2IND9-F1
#
_entry.id   AF-A0A7J2IND9-F1
#
_cell.length_a   1.000
_cell.length_b   1.000
_cell.length_c   1.000
_cell.angle_alpha   90.00
_cell.angle_beta   90.00
_cell.angle_gamma   90.00
#
_symmetry.space_group_name_H-M   'P 1'
#
loop_
_entity.id
_entity.type
_entity.pdbx_description
1 polymer ?
#
loop_
_entity_poly.entity_id
_entity_poly.type
_entity_poly.pdbx_seq_one_letter_code
_entity_poly.pdbx_strand_id
1 'polypeptide(L)' 'EVNVSKINRYTKDGDTVLVPGKVLGAGSINHKVYVAALSFSENARRKIEAAGGKCLTIEELMQTNPRGSNIIIME' A
#
# COMPACT_ATOMS: atom_id res chain seq x y z
N GLU A 1 8.03 -3.95 9.04
CA GLU A 1 7.35 -2.64 8.87
C GLU A 1 7.87 -2.01 7.59
N VAL A 2 7.02 -1.36 6.80
CA VAL A 2 7.39 -0.87 5.46
C VAL A 2 7.17 0.64 5.36
N ASN A 3 8.15 1.37 4.84
CA ASN A 3 8.03 2.80 4.57
C ASN A 3 7.41 3.08 3.19
N VAL A 4 6.68 4.19 3.06
CA VAL A 4 6.12 4.64 1.76
C VAL A 4 7.19 4.87 0.69
N SER A 5 8.43 5.26 1.06
CA SER A 5 9.55 5.32 0.11
C SER A 5 9.90 3.99 -0.53
N LYS A 6 9.78 2.89 0.23
CA LYS A 6 10.04 1.54 -0.26
C LYS A 6 8.97 1.15 -1.26
N ILE A 7 7.70 1.36 -0.91
CA ILE A 7 6.56 1.13 -1.83
C ILE A 7 6.81 1.88 -3.14
N ASN A 8 7.01 3.19 -3.08
CA ASN A 8 7.19 4.04 -4.26
C ASN A 8 8.35 3.62 -5.20
N ARG A 9 9.38 2.95 -4.67
CA ARG A 9 10.52 2.51 -5.48
C ARG A 9 10.22 1.22 -6.27
N TYR A 10 9.34 0.37 -5.77
CA TYR A 10 9.08 -0.96 -6.32
C TYR A 10 7.70 -1.10 -6.96
N THR A 11 6.87 -0.05 -6.90
CA THR A 11 5.55 -0.02 -7.54
C THR A 11 5.50 0.92 -8.72
N LYS A 12 4.49 0.70 -9.54
CA LYS A 12 4.05 1.57 -10.63
C LYS A 12 2.61 2.03 -10.38
N ASP A 13 2.16 2.98 -11.20
CA ASP A 13 0.80 3.49 -11.13
C ASP A 13 -0.23 2.35 -11.31
N GLY A 14 -1.13 2.23 -10.33
CA GLY A 14 -2.17 1.20 -10.30
C GLY A 14 -1.78 -0.12 -9.63
N ASP A 15 -0.54 -0.29 -9.18
CA ASP A 15 -0.12 -1.53 -8.53
C ASP A 15 -0.80 -1.75 -7.18
N THR A 16 -0.96 -3.01 -6.82
CA THR A 16 -1.49 -3.45 -5.53
C THR A 16 -0.40 -4.09 -4.70
N VAL A 17 -0.21 -3.58 -3.48
CA VAL A 17 0.81 -4.03 -2.53
C VAL A 17 0.15 -4.62 -1.30
N LEU A 18 0.62 -5.78 -0.86
CA LEU A 18 0.27 -6.37 0.43
C LEU A 18 1.46 -6.30 1.37
N VAL A 19 1.24 -5.68 2.54
CA VAL A 19 2.22 -5.61 3.63
C VAL A 19 1.67 -6.38 4.84
N PRO A 20 2.23 -7.54 5.21
CA PRO A 20 1.82 -8.28 6.41
C PRO A 20 2.37 -7.61 7.69
N GLY A 21 2.09 -6.33 7.87
CA GLY A 21 2.65 -5.52 8.94
C GLY A 21 2.14 -4.09 8.94
N LYS A 22 2.92 -3.19 9.54
CA LYS A 22 2.61 -1.77 9.62
C LYS A 22 3.28 -0.96 8.51
N VAL A 23 2.54 -0.03 7.92
CA VAL A 23 3.04 0.93 6.94
C VAL A 23 3.34 2.29 7.60
N LEU A 24 4.56 2.75 7.41
CA LEU A 24 5.12 3.95 8.00
C LEU A 24 5.30 5.06 6.96
N GLY A 25 5.10 6.31 7.38
CA GLY A 25 5.04 7.47 6.50
C GLY A 25 6.38 8.08 6.10
N ALA A 26 7.52 7.38 6.22
CA ALA A 26 8.82 7.95 5.84
C ALA A 26 9.03 7.97 4.31
N GLY A 27 9.44 9.12 3.78
CA GLY A 27 9.64 9.34 2.34
C GLY A 27 8.41 9.88 1.61
N SER A 28 8.37 9.70 0.29
CA SER A 28 7.30 10.21 -0.58
C SER A 28 6.75 9.11 -1.47
N ILE A 29 5.51 9.31 -1.92
CA ILE A 29 4.85 8.51 -2.94
C ILE A 29 4.23 9.46 -3.95
N ASN A 30 4.49 9.22 -5.24
CA ASN A 30 4.19 10.18 -6.31
C ASN A 30 3.31 9.61 -7.43
N HIS A 31 2.81 8.39 -7.25
CA HIS A 31 1.91 7.72 -8.17
C HIS A 31 0.85 6.95 -7.38
N LYS A 32 -0.23 6.58 -8.06
CA LYS A 32 -1.35 5.89 -7.45
C LYS A 32 -0.98 4.46 -7.14
N VAL A 33 -1.21 4.03 -5.90
CA VAL A 33 -1.06 2.64 -5.47
C VAL A 33 -2.19 2.21 -4.55
N TYR A 34 -2.50 0.92 -4.55
CA TYR A 34 -3.42 0.31 -3.60
C TYR A 34 -2.60 -0.49 -2.58
N VAL A 35 -2.60 -0.07 -1.32
CA VAL A 35 -1.80 -0.74 -0.29
C VAL A 35 -2.73 -1.40 0.71
N ALA A 36 -2.62 -2.70 0.87
CA ALA A 36 -3.28 -3.46 1.91
C ALA A 36 -2.29 -3.78 3.03
N ALA A 37 -2.65 -3.49 4.28
CA ALA A 37 -1.78 -3.79 5.42
C ALA A 37 -2.58 -4.08 6.70
N LEU A 38 -1.90 -4.62 7.72
CA LEU A 38 -2.49 -4.81 9.05
C LEU A 38 -2.77 -3.47 9.73
N SER A 39 -1.87 -2.50 9.55
CA SER A 39 -2.05 -1.16 10.10
C SER A 39 -1.29 -0.10 9.31
N PHE A 40 -1.78 1.13 9.38
CA PHE A 40 -1.14 2.29 8.77
C PHE A 40 -0.88 3.35 9.84
N SER A 41 0.28 3.99 9.76
CA SER A 41 0.45 5.29 10.42
C SER A 41 -0.42 6.35 9.73
N GLU A 42 -0.89 7.33 10.49
CA GLU A 42 -1.70 8.44 9.97
C GLU A 42 -0.98 9.17 8.81
N ASN A 43 0.32 9.42 8.97
CA ASN A 43 1.17 10.01 7.96
C ASN A 43 1.27 9.15 6.68
N ALA A 44 1.33 7.82 6.79
CA ALA A 44 1.35 6.94 5.63
C ALA A 44 0.02 7.01 4.87
N ARG A 45 -1.10 6.88 5.59
CA ARG A 45 -2.44 6.94 5.00
C ARG A 45 -2.64 8.25 4.23
N ARG A 46 -2.33 9.39 4.86
CA ARG A 46 -2.43 10.71 4.24
C ARG A 46 -1.60 10.82 2.96
N LYS A 47 -0.37 10.29 2.95
CA LYS A 47 0.51 10.34 1.77
C LYS A 47 0.00 9.47 0.62
N ILE A 48 -0.50 8.27 0.92
CA ILE A 48 -1.04 7.35 -0.08
C ILE A 48 -2.31 7.93 -0.70
N GLU A 49 -3.23 8.45 0.13
CA GLU A 49 -4.47 9.09 -0.35
C GLU A 49 -4.19 10.38 -1.13
N ALA A 50 -3.23 11.20 -0.69
CA ALA A 50 -2.84 12.41 -1.41
C ALA A 50 -2.23 12.13 -2.79
N ALA A 51 -1.63 10.95 -2.99
CA ALA A 51 -1.15 10.49 -4.30
C ALA A 51 -2.27 9.87 -5.17
N GLY A 52 -3.52 9.90 -4.71
CA GLY A 52 -4.67 9.28 -5.40
C GLY A 52 -4.79 7.77 -5.21
N GLY A 53 -3.98 7.20 -4.31
CA GLY A 53 -4.01 5.81 -3.91
C GLY A 53 -5.10 5.47 -2.90
N LYS A 54 -5.15 4.22 -2.47
CA LYS A 54 -6.09 3.74 -1.44
C LYS A 54 -5.37 2.86 -0.43
N CYS A 55 -5.64 3.10 0.84
CA CYS A 55 -5.26 2.19 1.92
C CYS A 55 -6.42 1.21 2.15
N LEU A 56 -6.12 -0.08 2.09
CA LEU A 56 -7.07 -1.17 2.25
C LEU A 56 -6.70 -2.00 3.49
N THR A 57 -7.67 -2.66 4.09
CA THR A 57 -7.38 -3.79 4.98
C THR A 57 -7.07 -5.04 4.16
N ILE A 58 -6.42 -6.02 4.79
CA ILE A 58 -6.17 -7.33 4.14
C ILE A 58 -7.51 -8.00 3.77
N GLU A 59 -8.52 -7.85 4.61
CA GLU A 59 -9.88 -8.38 4.38
C GLU A 59 -10.52 -7.75 3.13
N GLU A 60 -10.43 -6.43 2.98
CA GLU A 60 -10.93 -5.71 1.80
C GLU A 60 -10.19 -6.15 0.53
N LEU A 61 -8.88 -6.36 0.62
CA LEU A 61 -8.10 -6.88 -0.51
C LEU A 61 -8.56 -8.28 -0.91
N MET A 62 -8.82 -9.16 0.07
CA MET A 62 -9.31 -10.51 -0.20
C MET A 62 -10.72 -10.52 -0.80
N GLN A 63 -11.59 -9.59 -0.41
CA GLN A 63 -12.93 -9.46 -0.99
C GLN A 63 -12.89 -8.90 -2.42
N THR A 64 -12.02 -7.93 -2.67
CA THR A 64 -11.91 -7.26 -3.98
C THR A 64 -11.06 -8.05 -4.98
N ASN A 65 -10.07 -8.81 -4.51
CA ASN A 65 -9.19 -9.64 -5.33
C ASN A 65 -9.02 -11.05 -4.71
N PRO A 66 -10.08 -11.88 -4.72
CA PRO A 66 -10.06 -13.20 -4.11
C PRO A 66 -9.09 -14.19 -4.78
N ARG A 67 -8.69 -13.92 -6.03
CA ARG A 67 -7.71 -14.74 -6.77
C ARG A 67 -6.27 -14.40 -6.43
N GLY A 68 -6.03 -13.27 -5.76
CA GLY A 68 -4.68 -12.83 -5.40
C GLY A 68 -3.77 -12.50 -6.58
N SER A 69 -4.33 -12.20 -7.75
CA SER A 69 -3.54 -11.92 -8.96
C SER A 69 -2.96 -10.52 -8.94
N ASN A 70 -1.72 -10.36 -9.42
CA ASN A 70 -1.00 -9.08 -9.54
C ASN A 70 -0.82 -8.33 -8.20
N ILE A 71 -0.51 -9.07 -7.14
CA ILE A 71 -0.19 -8.50 -5.83
C ILE A 71 1.33 -8.55 -5.63
N ILE A 72 1.93 -7.42 -5.27
CA ILE A 72 3.32 -7.35 -4.82
C ILE A 72 3.32 -7.48 -3.30
N ILE A 73 4.02 -8.48 -2.78
CA ILE A 73 4.18 -8.66 -1.33
C ILE A 73 5.46 -7.94 -0.91
N MET A 74 5.38 -7.10 0.12
CA MET A 74 6.52 -6.35 0.64
C MET A 74 6.64 -6.50 2.17
N GLU A 75 7.86 -6.77 2.62
CA GLU A 75 8.25 -6.87 4.03
C GLU A 75 9.38 -5.88 4.37
#